data_AF-A0A9F5JFM5-F1
#
_entry.id   AF-A0A9F5JFM5-F1
#
_cell.length_a   1.000
_cell.length_b   1.000
_cell.length_c   1.000
_cell.angle_alpha   90.00
_cell.angle_beta   90.00
_cell.angle_gamma   90.00
#
_symmetry.space_group_name_H-M   'P 1'
#
loop_
_entity.id
_entity.type
_entity.pdbx_description
1 polymer ?
#
loop_
_entity_poly.entity_id
_entity_poly.type
_entity_poly.pdbx_seq_one_letter_code
_entity_poly.pdbx_strand_id
1 'polypeptide(L)'
;MEEKEGAPLGGGQARGRQLWGLLQQGFRRAVEKMKNEEMKTAYLTHGLQHQCRIVLASPVRHVTHDSQRRAFVVLDSGNTLHLLAEDGSCRGSVKGPAPMTGVLYASQVDRFVAWDAGGLQVLDSCFQLLSQVRSPLPVRCGIYSEQLNRVVTAGDGNLALWIFRYGFRSLQCHASVSTGLGPQDVFSRLALDAGSSEPSRCFASCATGAAAFDVSRGALLAFKTELHGREITDLAYCEAIGCAITASRDTTIKVWDKEWHIQIVFVGHTGLLSSRSPTPLRRPSFLLLAPTSAAAPVTAVTIYPQRPLIFSASQDGTIRTWNLNTVDQVDQVHISEPVESLKTHTSSHVVSTSGHTLNLWKIHQLYSLYTLLGSPAKRLSCPDLRMAGNFPARVLCLCKDSTVWLLEARSGAALSVLSLEQPSQAREVAYCLPRETLFVLLEQGRVLRANTATSPMTVKRSFSSSLWESQPCCLLLYSHVVDPDKAYATWLEVAQSKGYRKKRQQAALKAQDRNRFLPILGHRNGSLSVLDWFSGRVQYTVEAHNSEPVTALAEYPAQTCLLSAGESQSSGGGSQPPGHELEGPRVGLPG
;
A
#
# COMPACT_ATOMS: atom_id res chain seq x y z
N MET A 1 80.46 33.29 20.25
CA MET A 1 79.42 34.03 20.99
C MET A 1 78.19 34.06 20.10
N GLU A 2 77.64 32.90 19.77
CA GLU A 2 76.59 32.18 20.52
C GLU A 2 75.29 32.98 20.63
N GLU A 3 74.44 32.70 19.64
CA GLU A 3 72.99 32.64 19.75
C GLU A 3 72.58 31.90 21.03
N LYS A 4 71.70 32.50 21.83
CA LYS A 4 70.92 31.75 22.82
C LYS A 4 69.63 31.30 22.14
N GLU A 5 69.62 30.02 21.77
CA GLU A 5 68.47 29.26 21.33
C GLU A 5 67.28 29.44 22.28
N GLY A 6 66.14 29.83 21.70
CA GLY A 6 64.86 29.83 22.37
C GLY A 6 64.43 28.39 22.69
N ALA A 7 64.01 28.19 23.94
CA ALA A 7 63.52 26.92 24.46
C ALA A 7 62.44 26.28 23.56
N PRO A 8 62.44 24.95 23.37
CA PRO A 8 61.49 24.28 22.51
C PRO A 8 60.09 24.33 23.14
N LEU A 9 59.17 25.05 22.49
CA LEU A 9 57.73 24.97 22.76
C LEU A 9 57.29 23.50 22.66
N GLY A 10 56.82 22.97 23.80
CA GLY A 10 56.70 21.56 24.07
C GLY A 10 55.85 20.76 23.09
N GLY A 11 56.28 19.51 22.89
CA GLY A 11 55.60 18.50 22.06
C GLY A 11 54.12 18.25 22.39
N GLY A 12 53.61 18.78 23.52
CA GLY A 12 52.18 18.79 23.84
C GLY A 12 51.33 19.64 22.89
N GLN A 13 51.80 20.80 22.43
CA GLN A 13 51.04 21.66 21.50
C GLN A 13 51.02 21.08 20.08
N ALA A 14 52.13 20.51 19.61
CA ALA A 14 52.21 19.83 18.32
C ALA A 14 51.33 18.57 18.30
N ARG A 15 51.37 17.77 19.37
CA ARG A 15 50.53 16.58 19.52
C ARG A 15 49.04 16.92 19.65
N GLY A 16 48.70 18.02 20.32
CA GLY A 16 47.33 18.54 20.40
C GLY A 16 46.78 18.96 19.03
N ARG A 17 47.56 19.66 18.21
CA ARG A 17 47.16 20.01 16.82
C ARG A 17 47.00 18.76 15.94
N GLN A 18 47.86 17.76 16.10
CA GLN A 18 47.78 16.51 15.35
C GLN A 18 46.54 15.69 15.74
N LEU A 19 46.25 15.57 17.04
CA LEU A 19 45.05 14.91 17.55
C LEU A 19 43.77 15.64 17.13
N TRP A 20 43.77 16.97 17.14
CA TRP A 20 42.66 17.78 16.66
C TRP A 20 42.40 17.60 15.15
N GLY A 21 43.46 17.54 14.35
CA GLY A 21 43.35 17.24 12.91
C GLY A 21 42.77 15.84 12.62
N LEU A 22 43.19 14.83 13.38
CA LEU A 22 42.64 13.47 13.30
C LEU A 22 41.16 13.43 13.70
N LEU A 23 40.77 14.19 14.72
CA LEU A 23 39.39 14.27 15.19
C LEU A 23 38.48 15.00 14.18
N GLN A 24 38.97 16.08 13.56
CA GLN A 24 38.25 16.77 12.47
C GLN A 24 38.08 15.89 11.23
N GLN A 25 39.10 15.12 10.84
CA GLN A 25 39.00 14.17 9.73
C GLN A 25 38.05 13.01 10.06
N GLY A 26 38.12 12.48 11.30
CA GLY A 26 37.20 11.45 11.78
C GLY A 26 35.75 11.93 11.79
N PHE A 27 35.52 13.16 12.24
CA PHE A 27 34.19 13.78 12.23
C PHE A 27 33.67 14.01 10.80
N ARG A 28 34.48 14.54 9.88
CA ARG A 28 34.09 14.67 8.46
C ARG A 28 33.74 13.33 7.83
N ARG A 29 34.56 12.30 8.04
CA ARG A 29 34.28 10.93 7.54
C ARG A 29 33.01 10.35 8.15
N ALA A 30 32.75 10.58 9.43
CA ALA A 30 31.51 10.14 10.07
C ALA A 30 30.29 10.86 9.48
N VAL A 31 30.37 12.17 9.25
CA VAL A 31 29.31 12.96 8.60
C VAL A 31 29.11 12.54 7.15
N GLU A 32 30.15 12.31 6.37
CA GLU A 32 30.06 11.79 4.99
C GLU A 32 29.46 10.38 4.97
N LYS A 33 29.83 9.52 5.92
CA LYS A 33 29.24 8.19 6.06
C LYS A 33 27.77 8.27 6.44
N MET A 34 27.39 9.12 7.39
CA MET A 34 25.99 9.37 7.74
C MET A 34 25.20 9.90 6.55
N LYS A 35 25.74 10.90 5.84
CA LYS A 35 25.14 11.41 4.59
C LYS A 35 24.96 10.31 3.56
N ASN A 36 25.97 9.47 3.34
CA ASN A 36 25.86 8.36 2.38
C ASN A 36 24.86 7.28 2.83
N GLU A 37 24.70 7.03 4.13
CA GLU A 37 23.70 6.10 4.64
C GLU A 37 22.28 6.67 4.62
N GLU A 38 22.12 7.97 4.89
CA GLU A 38 20.85 8.71 4.75
C GLU A 38 20.46 8.91 3.27
N MET A 39 21.44 9.01 2.37
CA MET A 39 21.26 9.11 0.92
C MET A 39 21.07 7.74 0.23
N LYS A 40 20.99 6.63 0.98
CA LYS A 40 20.61 5.34 0.37
C LYS A 40 19.18 5.45 -0.13
N THR A 41 19.01 5.30 -1.44
CA THR A 41 17.68 5.27 -2.08
C THR A 41 16.84 4.17 -1.43
N ALA A 42 15.86 4.57 -0.62
CA ALA A 42 14.88 3.65 -0.07
C ALA A 42 13.82 3.38 -1.15
N TYR A 43 13.78 2.15 -1.66
CA TYR A 43 12.71 1.71 -2.56
C TYR A 43 11.49 1.32 -1.73
N LEU A 44 10.54 2.24 -1.61
CA LEU A 44 9.22 1.95 -1.06
C LEU A 44 8.43 1.17 -2.12
N THR A 45 8.30 -0.13 -1.96
CA THR A 45 7.41 -0.97 -2.78
C THR A 45 6.03 -1.03 -2.12
N HIS A 46 4.99 -1.23 -2.91
CA HIS A 46 3.64 -1.48 -2.42
C HIS A 46 3.06 -2.66 -3.21
N GLY A 47 2.05 -3.32 -2.65
CA GLY A 47 1.37 -4.41 -3.35
C GLY A 47 1.98 -5.79 -3.10
N LEU A 48 1.85 -6.66 -4.09
CA LEU A 48 2.40 -8.01 -4.06
C LEU A 48 3.84 -8.04 -4.60
N GLN A 49 4.80 -8.33 -3.73
CA GLN A 49 6.20 -8.48 -4.13
C GLN A 49 6.55 -9.95 -4.31
N HIS A 50 7.06 -10.32 -5.49
CA HIS A 50 7.61 -11.66 -5.70
C HIS A 50 8.83 -11.87 -4.79
N GLN A 51 8.79 -12.92 -3.98
CA GLN A 51 9.87 -13.24 -3.04
C GLN A 51 10.76 -14.35 -3.59
N CYS A 52 10.16 -15.47 -4.01
CA CYS A 52 10.89 -16.56 -4.61
C CYS A 52 10.00 -17.46 -5.46
N ARG A 53 10.65 -18.17 -6.39
CA ARG A 53 10.06 -19.22 -7.21
C ARG A 53 10.66 -20.56 -6.81
N ILE A 54 9.80 -21.54 -6.56
CA ILE A 54 10.16 -22.90 -6.14
C ILE A 54 9.62 -23.85 -7.22
N VAL A 55 10.45 -24.79 -7.67
CA VAL A 55 10.09 -25.78 -8.68
C VAL A 55 10.23 -27.17 -8.08
N LEU A 56 9.16 -27.95 -8.12
CA LEU A 56 9.12 -29.32 -7.60
C LEU A 56 9.26 -30.35 -8.73
N ALA A 57 9.71 -31.55 -8.37
CA ALA A 57 9.87 -32.66 -9.31
C ALA A 57 8.51 -33.13 -9.88
N SER A 58 7.45 -33.06 -9.07
CA SER A 58 6.09 -33.40 -9.47
C SER A 58 5.16 -32.19 -9.34
N PRO A 59 4.05 -32.12 -10.10
CA PRO A 59 3.06 -31.05 -9.96
C PRO A 59 2.54 -30.89 -8.53
N VAL A 60 2.30 -29.65 -8.11
CA VAL A 60 1.70 -29.30 -6.83
C VAL A 60 0.22 -29.69 -6.85
N ARG A 61 -0.23 -30.45 -5.85
CA ARG A 61 -1.66 -30.77 -5.65
C ARG A 61 -2.32 -29.83 -4.65
N HIS A 62 -1.66 -29.58 -3.53
CA HIS A 62 -2.26 -28.81 -2.44
C HIS A 62 -1.20 -28.11 -1.61
N VAL A 63 -1.56 -26.97 -1.02
CA VAL A 63 -0.71 -26.20 -0.11
C VAL A 63 -1.50 -25.93 1.16
N THR A 64 -0.86 -26.14 2.31
CA THR A 64 -1.39 -25.75 3.62
C THR A 64 -0.28 -25.07 4.44
N HIS A 65 -0.65 -24.42 5.54
CA HIS A 65 0.31 -23.74 6.41
C HIS A 65 0.26 -24.33 7.80
N ASP A 66 1.44 -24.73 8.25
CA ASP A 66 1.73 -25.15 9.61
C ASP A 66 2.07 -23.90 10.42
N SER A 67 1.09 -23.41 11.16
CA SER A 67 1.22 -22.20 11.98
C SER A 67 2.16 -22.39 13.18
N GLN A 68 2.32 -23.62 13.68
CA GLN A 68 3.25 -23.93 14.78
C GLN A 68 4.71 -23.83 14.30
N ARG A 69 5.02 -24.38 13.13
CA ARG A 69 6.39 -24.38 12.56
C ARG A 69 6.70 -23.17 11.69
N ARG A 70 5.70 -22.32 11.42
CA ARG A 70 5.78 -21.19 10.47
C ARG A 70 6.34 -21.64 9.13
N ALA A 71 5.68 -22.64 8.56
CA ALA A 71 6.10 -23.30 7.34
C ALA A 71 4.88 -23.64 6.46
N PHE A 72 5.07 -23.62 5.15
CA PHE A 72 4.13 -24.18 4.18
C PHE A 72 4.41 -25.68 4.00
N VAL A 73 3.36 -26.47 4.02
CA VAL A 73 3.40 -27.89 3.66
C VAL A 73 2.76 -28.04 2.29
N VAL A 74 3.55 -28.52 1.34
CA VAL A 74 3.16 -28.66 -0.07
C VAL A 74 3.08 -30.14 -0.41
N LEU A 75 1.90 -30.59 -0.83
CA LEU A 75 1.67 -31.94 -1.34
C LEU A 75 1.87 -31.94 -2.85
N ASP A 76 2.78 -32.78 -3.34
CA ASP A 76 3.01 -32.99 -4.77
C ASP A 76 2.18 -34.17 -5.33
N SER A 77 2.21 -34.35 -6.65
CA SER A 77 1.47 -35.44 -7.29
C SER A 77 2.10 -36.82 -7.11
N GLY A 78 3.36 -36.87 -6.70
CA GLY A 78 4.12 -38.06 -6.34
C GLY A 78 3.88 -38.54 -4.91
N ASN A 79 2.94 -37.91 -4.19
CA ASN A 79 2.59 -38.21 -2.81
C ASN A 79 3.72 -37.87 -1.82
N THR A 80 4.46 -36.81 -2.08
CA THR A 80 5.52 -36.27 -1.22
C THR A 80 5.03 -34.97 -0.58
N LEU A 81 5.28 -34.83 0.72
CA LEU A 81 5.03 -33.63 1.50
C LEU A 81 6.34 -32.86 1.64
N HIS A 82 6.42 -31.68 1.04
CA HIS A 82 7.56 -30.77 1.14
C HIS A 82 7.29 -29.72 2.22
N LEU A 83 8.23 -29.54 3.13
CA LEU A 83 8.15 -28.54 4.19
C LEU A 83 8.99 -27.32 3.78
N LEU A 84 8.34 -26.21 3.49
CA LEU A 84 8.96 -24.97 3.04
C LEU A 84 8.81 -23.92 4.14
N ALA A 85 9.87 -23.23 4.52
CA ALA A 85 9.77 -22.08 5.41
C ALA A 85 9.03 -20.91 4.74
N GLU A 86 8.56 -19.95 5.54
CA GLU A 86 7.92 -18.72 5.04
C GLU A 86 8.86 -17.87 4.15
N ASP A 87 10.18 -18.05 4.26
CA ASP A 87 11.15 -17.39 3.39
C ASP A 87 11.38 -18.10 2.04
N GLY A 88 10.74 -19.26 1.85
CA GLY A 88 10.88 -20.12 0.67
C GLY A 88 11.96 -21.18 0.75
N SER A 89 12.74 -21.25 1.84
CA SER A 89 13.75 -22.29 2.02
C SER A 89 13.11 -23.66 2.25
N CYS A 90 13.62 -24.69 1.57
CA CYS A 90 13.16 -26.06 1.79
C CYS A 90 13.80 -26.63 3.07
N ARG A 91 12.98 -27.02 4.05
CA ARG A 91 13.42 -27.63 5.31
C ARG A 91 13.49 -29.15 5.25
N GLY A 92 12.77 -29.77 4.32
CA GLY A 92 12.77 -31.22 4.17
C GLY A 92 11.62 -31.71 3.30
N SER A 93 11.61 -33.01 3.02
CA SER A 93 10.56 -33.67 2.26
C SER A 93 10.34 -35.07 2.80
N VAL A 94 9.09 -35.47 2.97
CA VAL A 94 8.69 -36.76 3.53
C VAL A 94 7.69 -37.42 2.59
N LYS A 95 7.90 -38.70 2.28
CA LYS A 95 6.93 -39.45 1.49
C LYS A 95 5.69 -39.75 2.33
N GLY A 96 4.52 -39.42 1.78
CA GLY A 96 3.25 -39.66 2.45
C GLY A 96 2.98 -41.13 2.71
N PRO A 97 2.28 -41.47 3.80
CA PRO A 97 2.06 -42.85 4.22
C PRO A 97 1.11 -43.64 3.30
N ALA A 98 0.16 -42.94 2.68
CA ALA A 98 -0.77 -43.46 1.69
C ALA A 98 -1.07 -42.38 0.65
N PRO A 99 -1.68 -42.71 -0.51
CA PRO A 99 -2.02 -41.74 -1.54
C PRO A 99 -2.92 -40.63 -0.99
N MET A 100 -2.61 -39.37 -1.30
CA MET A 100 -3.34 -38.19 -0.87
C MET A 100 -3.62 -37.28 -2.07
N THR A 101 -4.82 -36.73 -2.14
CA THR A 101 -5.23 -35.72 -3.12
C THR A 101 -5.20 -34.31 -2.54
N GLY A 102 -5.37 -34.18 -1.22
CA GLY A 102 -5.25 -32.91 -0.51
C GLY A 102 -4.84 -33.10 0.96
N VAL A 103 -4.43 -32.00 1.58
CA VAL A 103 -3.96 -31.97 2.97
C VAL A 103 -4.30 -30.63 3.62
N LEU A 104 -4.75 -30.67 4.87
CA LEU A 104 -4.98 -29.50 5.70
C LEU A 104 -4.27 -29.65 7.04
N TYR A 105 -3.96 -28.51 7.66
CA TYR A 105 -3.44 -28.45 9.02
C TYR A 105 -4.53 -27.99 10.00
N ALA A 106 -4.77 -28.77 11.05
CA ALA A 106 -5.70 -28.47 12.12
C ALA A 106 -4.94 -27.85 13.29
N SER A 107 -4.89 -26.52 13.31
CA SER A 107 -4.03 -25.71 14.19
C SER A 107 -4.28 -25.89 15.69
N GLN A 108 -5.54 -26.11 16.13
CA GLN A 108 -5.89 -26.26 17.54
C GLN A 108 -5.40 -27.58 18.16
N VAL A 109 -5.22 -28.61 17.32
CA VAL A 109 -4.89 -29.98 17.78
C VAL A 109 -3.52 -30.44 17.32
N ASP A 110 -2.82 -29.61 16.54
CA ASP A 110 -1.53 -29.91 15.92
C ASP A 110 -1.54 -31.24 15.14
N ARG A 111 -2.52 -31.38 14.24
CA ARG A 111 -2.66 -32.57 13.37
C ARG A 111 -2.79 -32.17 11.92
N PHE A 112 -2.28 -33.00 11.03
CA PHE A 112 -2.59 -32.90 9.61
C PHE A 112 -3.73 -33.85 9.28
N VAL A 113 -4.66 -33.39 8.45
CA VAL A 113 -5.70 -34.23 7.89
C VAL A 113 -5.52 -34.25 6.40
N ALA A 114 -5.20 -35.42 5.87
CA ALA A 114 -5.11 -35.66 4.45
C ALA A 114 -6.34 -36.42 3.98
N TRP A 115 -6.68 -36.30 2.70
CA TRP A 115 -7.78 -37.04 2.10
C TRP A 115 -7.41 -37.58 0.75
N ASP A 116 -8.12 -38.63 0.36
CA ASP A 116 -8.16 -39.18 -0.99
C ASP A 116 -9.63 -39.29 -1.44
N ALA A 117 -9.87 -39.98 -2.56
CA ALA A 117 -11.23 -40.18 -3.06
C ALA A 117 -12.08 -41.13 -2.19
N GLY A 118 -11.49 -41.90 -1.26
CA GLY A 118 -12.20 -42.92 -0.47
C GLY A 118 -12.29 -42.61 1.03
N GLY A 119 -11.54 -41.63 1.55
CA GLY A 119 -11.57 -41.29 2.95
C GLY A 119 -10.56 -40.25 3.41
N LEU A 120 -10.46 -40.13 4.73
CA LEU A 120 -9.59 -39.20 5.43
C LEU A 120 -8.53 -39.97 6.23
N GLN A 121 -7.36 -39.36 6.34
CA GLN A 121 -6.22 -39.83 7.10
C GLN A 121 -5.81 -38.75 8.09
N VAL A 122 -5.61 -39.13 9.35
CA VAL A 122 -5.07 -38.23 10.39
C VAL A 122 -3.59 -38.52 10.54
N LEU A 123 -2.75 -37.51 10.38
CA LEU A 123 -1.31 -37.58 10.52
C LEU A 123 -0.84 -36.75 11.73
N ASP A 124 0.26 -37.16 12.34
CA ASP A 124 0.95 -36.36 13.35
C ASP A 124 1.82 -35.26 12.72
N SER A 125 2.51 -34.48 13.56
CA SER A 125 3.38 -33.40 13.09
C SER A 125 4.63 -33.91 12.34
N CYS A 126 4.95 -35.20 12.40
CA CYS A 126 6.00 -35.85 11.62
C CYS A 126 5.47 -36.51 10.33
N PHE A 127 4.19 -36.30 9.99
CA PHE A 127 3.50 -36.91 8.86
C PHE A 127 3.33 -38.43 8.96
N GLN A 128 3.40 -39.00 10.17
CA GLN A 128 3.10 -40.41 10.41
C GLN A 128 1.59 -40.62 10.51
N LEU A 129 1.11 -41.72 9.92
CA LEU A 129 -0.31 -42.09 9.94
C LEU A 129 -0.74 -42.51 11.34
N LEU A 130 -1.74 -41.82 11.89
CA LEU A 130 -2.38 -42.16 13.17
C LEU A 130 -3.64 -42.98 13.00
N SER A 131 -4.49 -42.61 12.04
CA SER A 131 -5.69 -43.36 11.69
C SER A 131 -6.20 -43.03 10.30
N GLN A 132 -7.04 -43.91 9.77
CA GLN A 132 -7.72 -43.76 8.49
C GLN A 132 -9.21 -44.06 8.65
N VAL A 133 -10.04 -43.25 8.02
CA VAL A 133 -11.50 -43.30 8.14
C VAL A 133 -12.10 -43.22 6.75
N ARG A 134 -13.05 -44.11 6.44
CA ARG A 134 -13.73 -44.10 5.14
C ARG A 134 -14.75 -42.98 5.09
N SER A 135 -14.78 -42.24 4.00
CA SER A 135 -15.84 -41.27 3.74
C SER A 135 -17.06 -41.97 3.15
N PRO A 136 -18.29 -41.49 3.43
CA PRO A 136 -19.50 -42.06 2.83
C PRO A 136 -19.56 -41.84 1.32
N LEU A 137 -18.98 -40.74 0.84
CA LEU A 137 -18.91 -40.35 -0.57
C LEU A 137 -17.52 -39.77 -0.89
N PRO A 138 -17.14 -39.69 -2.17
CA PRO A 138 -15.81 -39.22 -2.56
C PRO A 138 -15.50 -37.82 -2.08
N VAL A 139 -14.31 -37.60 -1.52
CA VAL A 139 -13.86 -36.28 -1.04
C VAL A 139 -13.09 -35.57 -2.15
N ARG A 140 -13.45 -34.32 -2.44
CA ARG A 140 -12.77 -33.47 -3.42
C ARG A 140 -11.96 -32.36 -2.74
N CYS A 141 -12.55 -31.73 -1.74
CA CYS A 141 -11.93 -30.62 -1.03
C CYS A 141 -12.27 -30.67 0.47
N GLY A 142 -11.42 -30.04 1.27
CA GLY A 142 -11.57 -29.98 2.72
C GLY A 142 -11.08 -28.65 3.28
N ILE A 143 -11.71 -28.21 4.37
CA ILE A 143 -11.35 -27.01 5.11
C ILE A 143 -11.53 -27.26 6.61
N TYR A 144 -10.70 -26.62 7.42
CA TYR A 144 -10.74 -26.75 8.87
C TYR A 144 -11.37 -25.50 9.50
N SER A 145 -12.39 -25.70 10.34
CA SER A 145 -12.98 -24.65 11.17
C SER A 145 -12.25 -24.62 12.50
N GLU A 146 -11.46 -23.57 12.72
CA GLU A 146 -10.71 -23.41 13.98
C GLU A 146 -11.64 -23.20 15.18
N GLN A 147 -12.74 -22.45 14.98
CA GLN A 147 -13.71 -22.12 16.04
C GLN A 147 -14.43 -23.35 16.58
N LEU A 148 -14.89 -24.23 15.68
CA LEU A 148 -15.62 -25.44 16.07
C LEU A 148 -14.70 -26.64 16.31
N ASN A 149 -13.40 -26.51 15.98
CA ASN A 149 -12.44 -27.62 15.92
C ASN A 149 -12.98 -28.81 15.11
N ARG A 150 -13.47 -28.49 13.91
CA ARG A 150 -14.11 -29.46 12.99
C ARG A 150 -13.43 -29.42 11.63
N VAL A 151 -13.35 -30.59 11.00
CA VAL A 151 -12.97 -30.68 9.59
C VAL A 151 -14.25 -30.79 8.76
N VAL A 152 -14.36 -29.94 7.74
CA VAL A 152 -15.45 -29.93 6.78
C VAL A 152 -14.90 -30.45 5.46
N THR A 153 -15.52 -31.47 4.90
CA THR A 153 -15.18 -31.99 3.58
C THR A 153 -16.37 -31.94 2.65
N ALA A 154 -16.13 -31.67 1.37
CA ALA A 154 -17.17 -31.76 0.36
C ALA A 154 -16.67 -32.53 -0.85
N GLY A 155 -17.62 -33.10 -1.58
CA GLY A 155 -17.33 -33.80 -2.82
C GLY A 155 -18.59 -34.05 -3.62
N ASP A 156 -18.82 -35.31 -3.98
CA ASP A 156 -19.82 -35.66 -4.98
C ASP A 156 -21.22 -35.76 -4.32
N GLY A 157 -21.99 -34.67 -4.35
CA GLY A 157 -23.36 -34.61 -3.83
C GLY A 157 -23.47 -34.56 -2.30
N ASN A 158 -22.39 -34.24 -1.58
CA ASN A 158 -22.44 -34.13 -0.12
C ASN A 158 -21.43 -33.16 0.50
N LEU A 159 -21.76 -32.77 1.73
CA LEU A 159 -20.85 -32.14 2.68
C LEU A 159 -20.84 -32.93 3.99
N ALA A 160 -19.66 -33.35 4.44
CA ALA A 160 -19.48 -34.10 5.67
C ALA A 160 -18.70 -33.30 6.72
N LEU A 161 -19.16 -33.39 7.96
CA LEU A 161 -18.58 -32.75 9.14
C LEU A 161 -17.89 -33.82 9.98
N TRP A 162 -16.63 -33.58 10.32
CA TRP A 162 -15.78 -34.51 11.05
C TRP A 162 -15.32 -33.89 12.36
N ILE A 163 -15.42 -34.67 13.43
CA ILE A 163 -14.94 -34.30 14.77
C ILE A 163 -13.77 -35.19 15.16
N PHE A 164 -12.79 -34.61 15.83
CA PHE A 164 -11.69 -35.37 16.38
C PHE A 164 -12.10 -36.17 17.63
N ARG A 165 -11.63 -37.41 17.74
CA ARG A 165 -11.84 -38.34 18.86
C ARG A 165 -10.53 -38.97 19.30
N TYR A 166 -10.58 -39.67 20.44
CA TYR A 166 -9.46 -40.46 20.98
C TYR A 166 -8.16 -39.65 21.12
N GLY A 167 -8.24 -38.46 21.73
CA GLY A 167 -7.09 -37.57 21.88
C GLY A 167 -6.55 -37.03 20.55
N PHE A 168 -7.47 -36.67 19.64
CA PHE A 168 -7.17 -36.12 18.31
C PHE A 168 -6.37 -37.06 17.39
N ARG A 169 -6.49 -38.37 17.61
CA ARG A 169 -5.83 -39.39 16.78
C ARG A 169 -6.70 -39.90 15.65
N SER A 170 -8.02 -39.71 15.74
CA SER A 170 -8.97 -40.16 14.74
C SER A 170 -10.12 -39.19 14.53
N LEU A 171 -10.74 -39.28 13.35
CA LEU A 171 -11.91 -38.51 12.96
C LEU A 171 -13.15 -39.39 13.00
N GLN A 172 -14.28 -38.80 13.40
CA GLN A 172 -15.58 -39.43 13.32
C GLN A 172 -16.50 -38.54 12.51
N CYS A 173 -17.23 -39.13 11.55
CA CYS A 173 -18.27 -38.40 10.82
C CYS A 173 -19.38 -38.04 11.81
N HIS A 174 -19.53 -36.75 12.08
CA HIS A 174 -20.54 -36.20 12.98
C HIS A 174 -21.87 -36.02 12.26
N ALA A 175 -21.82 -35.48 11.05
CA ALA A 175 -22.99 -35.27 10.20
C ALA A 175 -22.56 -35.34 8.72
N SER A 176 -23.48 -35.78 7.86
CA SER A 176 -23.32 -35.72 6.42
C SER A 176 -24.58 -35.15 5.82
N VAL A 177 -24.45 -34.05 5.09
CA VAL A 177 -25.54 -33.34 4.42
C VAL A 177 -25.58 -33.81 2.97
N SER A 178 -26.62 -34.54 2.62
CA SER A 178 -26.94 -34.94 1.24
C SER A 178 -28.39 -34.63 0.86
N THR A 179 -29.23 -34.24 1.82
CA THR A 179 -30.63 -33.88 1.58
C THR A 179 -30.71 -32.59 0.77
N GLY A 180 -31.39 -32.65 -0.38
CA GLY A 180 -31.50 -31.51 -1.31
C GLY A 180 -30.33 -31.37 -2.28
N LEU A 181 -29.41 -32.34 -2.33
CA LEU A 181 -28.29 -32.41 -3.25
C LEU A 181 -28.42 -33.64 -4.15
N GLY A 182 -28.15 -33.48 -5.43
CA GLY A 182 -28.11 -34.54 -6.42
C GLY A 182 -26.70 -35.13 -6.60
N PRO A 183 -26.58 -36.30 -7.23
CA PRO A 183 -25.28 -36.92 -7.54
C PRO A 183 -24.46 -36.13 -8.57
N GLN A 184 -25.07 -35.17 -9.27
CA GLN A 184 -24.39 -34.28 -10.22
C GLN A 184 -23.83 -33.00 -9.55
N ASP A 185 -24.17 -32.76 -8.28
CA ASP A 185 -23.72 -31.59 -7.54
C ASP A 185 -22.32 -31.82 -6.96
N VAL A 186 -21.31 -31.70 -7.80
CA VAL A 186 -19.91 -31.93 -7.43
C VAL A 186 -19.29 -30.65 -6.88
N PHE A 187 -18.98 -30.65 -5.59
CA PHE A 187 -18.36 -29.53 -4.91
C PHE A 187 -16.84 -29.53 -5.07
N SER A 188 -16.29 -28.41 -5.53
CA SER A 188 -14.86 -28.29 -5.88
C SER A 188 -14.05 -27.41 -4.93
N ARG A 189 -14.67 -26.41 -4.30
CA ARG A 189 -14.03 -25.46 -3.40
C ARG A 189 -14.91 -25.17 -2.20
N LEU A 190 -14.28 -24.91 -1.05
CA LEU A 190 -14.94 -24.55 0.19
C LEU A 190 -14.40 -23.22 0.72
N ALA A 191 -15.27 -22.44 1.32
CA ALA A 191 -14.95 -21.27 2.13
C ALA A 191 -15.76 -21.29 3.43
N LEU A 192 -15.18 -20.79 4.51
CA LEU A 192 -15.82 -20.73 5.83
C LEU A 192 -16.04 -19.29 6.26
N ASP A 193 -17.21 -19.04 6.86
CA ASP A 193 -17.45 -17.91 7.75
C ASP A 193 -16.94 -18.32 9.14
N ALA A 194 -15.71 -17.93 9.48
CA ALA A 194 -15.15 -18.08 10.82
C ALA A 194 -15.42 -16.83 11.69
N GLY A 195 -16.46 -16.05 11.35
CA GLY A 195 -17.04 -15.05 12.25
C GLY A 195 -17.79 -15.72 13.41
N SER A 196 -17.89 -15.02 14.55
CA SER A 196 -18.60 -15.51 15.74
C SER A 196 -20.13 -15.47 15.66
N SER A 197 -20.70 -15.17 14.50
CA SER A 197 -22.14 -15.07 14.30
C SER A 197 -22.73 -16.44 13.99
N GLU A 198 -23.57 -16.96 14.88
CA GLU A 198 -24.37 -18.15 14.58
C GLU A 198 -25.49 -17.81 13.55
N PRO A 199 -25.77 -18.68 12.57
CA PRO A 199 -25.08 -19.96 12.30
C PRO A 199 -23.71 -19.76 11.63
N SER A 200 -22.70 -20.55 12.03
CA SER A 200 -21.42 -20.62 11.32
C SER A 200 -21.64 -21.24 9.93
N ARG A 201 -21.37 -20.48 8.87
CA ARG A 201 -21.69 -20.87 7.49
C ARG A 201 -20.47 -21.43 6.76
N CYS A 202 -20.68 -22.47 5.97
CA CYS A 202 -19.73 -22.93 4.96
C CYS A 202 -20.32 -22.76 3.58
N PHE A 203 -19.55 -22.19 2.67
CA PHE A 203 -19.93 -22.03 1.27
C PHE A 203 -19.16 -23.05 0.43
N ALA A 204 -19.84 -23.68 -0.52
CA ALA A 204 -19.25 -24.65 -1.44
C ALA A 204 -19.60 -24.30 -2.88
N SER A 205 -18.62 -24.29 -3.79
CA SER A 205 -18.87 -24.04 -5.21
C SER A 205 -19.15 -25.33 -5.97
N CYS A 206 -20.13 -25.31 -6.87
CA CYS A 206 -20.52 -26.42 -7.71
C CYS A 206 -20.85 -25.91 -9.13
N ALA A 207 -20.03 -26.27 -10.12
CA ALA A 207 -20.17 -25.82 -11.50
C ALA A 207 -20.39 -24.29 -11.60
N THR A 208 -21.57 -23.82 -12.04
CA THR A 208 -21.93 -22.39 -12.14
C THR A 208 -22.65 -21.84 -10.89
N GLY A 209 -22.91 -22.68 -9.90
CA GLY A 209 -23.66 -22.37 -8.69
C GLY A 209 -22.84 -22.54 -7.41
N ALA A 210 -23.47 -22.25 -6.28
CA ALA A 210 -22.89 -22.45 -4.97
C ALA A 210 -23.95 -22.76 -3.92
N ALA A 211 -23.54 -23.52 -2.91
CA ALA A 211 -24.35 -23.90 -1.77
C ALA A 211 -23.82 -23.24 -0.50
N ALA A 212 -24.72 -22.91 0.42
CA ALA A 212 -24.43 -22.45 1.77
C ALA A 212 -24.95 -23.48 2.78
N PHE A 213 -24.12 -23.85 3.74
CA PHE A 213 -24.39 -24.85 4.76
C PHE A 213 -24.20 -24.27 6.15
N ASP A 214 -24.99 -24.74 7.10
CA ASP A 214 -24.80 -24.52 8.53
C ASP A 214 -23.86 -25.61 9.06
N VAL A 215 -22.66 -25.21 9.48
CA VAL A 215 -21.61 -26.12 10.00
C VAL A 215 -21.87 -26.50 11.46
N SER A 216 -22.61 -25.66 12.20
CA SER A 216 -22.99 -25.92 13.58
C SER A 216 -23.99 -27.07 13.63
N ARG A 217 -25.03 -27.00 12.81
CA ARG A 217 -26.15 -27.96 12.75
C ARG A 217 -25.99 -29.07 11.72
N GLY A 218 -25.16 -28.88 10.70
CA GLY A 218 -25.03 -29.82 9.58
C GLY A 218 -26.28 -29.82 8.71
N ALA A 219 -26.67 -28.65 8.20
CA ALA A 219 -27.86 -28.50 7.35
C ALA A 219 -27.55 -27.66 6.09
N LEU A 220 -28.22 -27.98 4.98
CA LEU A 220 -28.20 -27.13 3.79
C LEU A 220 -29.09 -25.90 4.03
N LEU A 221 -28.52 -24.70 3.92
CA LEU A 221 -29.26 -23.44 4.08
C LEU A 221 -29.85 -22.96 2.76
N ALA A 222 -29.02 -22.94 1.71
CA ALA A 222 -29.42 -22.50 0.39
C ALA A 222 -28.55 -23.18 -0.67
N PHE A 223 -29.14 -23.50 -1.81
CA PHE A 223 -28.41 -23.90 -3.01
C PHE A 223 -28.89 -23.03 -4.18
N LYS A 224 -27.96 -22.33 -4.82
CA LYS A 224 -28.24 -21.43 -5.94
C LYS A 224 -27.45 -21.88 -7.15
N THR A 225 -28.16 -22.09 -8.25
CA THR A 225 -27.58 -22.41 -9.57
C THR A 225 -27.42 -21.13 -10.38
N GLU A 226 -26.57 -21.18 -11.41
CA GLU A 226 -26.43 -20.09 -12.40
C GLU A 226 -26.00 -18.72 -11.81
N LEU A 227 -25.17 -18.73 -10.76
CA LEU A 227 -24.56 -17.51 -10.22
C LEU A 227 -23.61 -16.85 -11.25
N HIS A 228 -22.99 -17.67 -12.09
CA HIS A 228 -22.11 -17.26 -13.17
C HIS A 228 -22.51 -17.87 -14.51
N GLY A 229 -22.12 -17.21 -15.61
CA GLY A 229 -22.38 -17.72 -16.96
C GLY A 229 -21.45 -18.88 -17.37
N ARG A 230 -20.40 -19.12 -16.59
CA ARG A 230 -19.44 -20.23 -16.74
C ARG A 230 -19.03 -20.75 -15.38
N GLU A 231 -18.30 -21.87 -15.35
CA GLU A 231 -17.88 -22.52 -14.10
C GLU A 231 -17.14 -21.57 -13.14
N ILE A 232 -17.45 -21.73 -11.86
CA ILE A 232 -16.75 -21.09 -10.74
C ILE A 232 -15.44 -21.84 -10.53
N THR A 233 -14.33 -21.11 -10.62
CA THR A 233 -12.98 -21.65 -10.52
C THR A 233 -12.47 -21.63 -9.09
N ASP A 234 -12.87 -20.63 -8.30
CA ASP A 234 -12.48 -20.49 -6.91
C ASP A 234 -13.52 -19.74 -6.08
N LEU A 235 -13.50 -19.99 -4.77
CA LEU A 235 -14.44 -19.47 -3.79
C LEU A 235 -13.68 -19.05 -2.53
N ALA A 236 -13.97 -17.84 -2.04
CA ALA A 236 -13.43 -17.33 -0.78
C ALA A 236 -14.53 -16.60 0.00
N TYR A 237 -14.35 -16.44 1.31
CA TYR A 237 -15.27 -15.70 2.17
C TYR A 237 -14.54 -14.57 2.87
N CYS A 238 -15.05 -13.35 2.81
CA CYS A 238 -14.46 -12.19 3.46
C CYS A 238 -15.28 -11.82 4.69
N GLU A 239 -14.74 -12.11 5.88
CA GLU A 239 -15.39 -11.83 7.16
C GLU A 239 -15.58 -10.33 7.41
N ALA A 240 -14.63 -9.50 6.99
CA ALA A 240 -14.66 -8.06 7.22
C ALA A 240 -15.91 -7.36 6.65
N ILE A 241 -16.48 -7.90 5.57
CA ILE A 241 -17.71 -7.40 4.94
C ILE A 241 -18.85 -8.43 4.97
N GLY A 242 -18.62 -9.61 5.56
CA GLY A 242 -19.59 -10.69 5.65
C GLY A 242 -20.03 -11.30 4.31
N CYS A 243 -19.21 -11.24 3.26
CA CYS A 243 -19.59 -11.61 1.89
C CYS A 243 -18.81 -12.81 1.34
N ALA A 244 -19.48 -13.62 0.50
CA ALA A 244 -18.86 -14.68 -0.30
C ALA A 244 -18.34 -14.11 -1.63
N ILE A 245 -17.21 -14.59 -2.10
CA ILE A 245 -16.53 -14.12 -3.32
C ILE A 245 -16.31 -15.32 -4.23
N THR A 246 -16.85 -15.23 -5.45
CA THR A 246 -16.70 -16.27 -6.47
C THR A 246 -15.90 -15.72 -7.66
N ALA A 247 -14.90 -16.48 -8.09
CA ALA A 247 -14.20 -16.26 -9.35
C ALA A 247 -14.68 -17.24 -10.41
N SER A 248 -14.80 -16.81 -11.66
CA SER A 248 -15.34 -17.64 -12.73
C SER A 248 -14.56 -17.54 -14.04
N ARG A 249 -14.72 -18.56 -14.87
CA ARG A 249 -14.29 -18.55 -16.27
C ARG A 249 -15.02 -17.53 -17.14
N ASP A 250 -16.09 -16.90 -16.64
CA ASP A 250 -16.78 -15.81 -17.32
C ASP A 250 -16.03 -14.47 -17.24
N THR A 251 -14.79 -14.46 -16.72
CA THR A 251 -13.89 -13.31 -16.55
C THR A 251 -14.27 -12.36 -15.41
N THR A 252 -15.33 -12.68 -14.67
CA THR A 252 -15.82 -11.84 -13.58
C THR A 252 -15.49 -12.43 -12.21
N ILE A 253 -15.39 -11.53 -11.24
CA ILE A 253 -15.40 -11.89 -9.82
C ILE A 253 -16.65 -11.25 -9.23
N LYS A 254 -17.51 -12.06 -8.61
CA LYS A 254 -18.74 -11.56 -7.99
C LYS A 254 -18.64 -11.69 -6.48
N VAL A 255 -19.14 -10.68 -5.81
CA VAL A 255 -19.23 -10.60 -4.35
C VAL A 255 -20.69 -10.64 -3.97
N TRP A 256 -21.03 -11.53 -3.05
CA TRP A 256 -22.38 -11.88 -2.68
C TRP A 256 -22.60 -11.69 -1.19
N ASP A 257 -23.79 -11.25 -0.81
CA ASP A 257 -24.21 -11.33 0.58
C ASP A 257 -24.51 -12.77 1.02
N LYS A 258 -24.98 -12.90 2.25
CA LYS A 258 -25.34 -14.17 2.89
C LYS A 258 -26.55 -14.86 2.24
N GLU A 259 -27.34 -14.14 1.44
CA GLU A 259 -28.56 -14.59 0.79
C GLU A 259 -28.39 -14.78 -0.73
N TRP A 260 -27.16 -14.64 -1.24
CA TRP A 260 -26.79 -14.70 -2.65
C TRP A 260 -27.31 -13.53 -3.50
N HIS A 261 -27.49 -12.34 -2.93
CA HIS A 261 -27.63 -11.12 -3.71
C HIS A 261 -26.26 -10.57 -4.10
N ILE A 262 -26.12 -10.15 -5.36
CA ILE A 262 -24.90 -9.53 -5.88
C ILE A 262 -24.72 -8.17 -5.21
N GLN A 263 -23.58 -7.99 -4.55
CA GLN A 263 -23.15 -6.71 -3.98
C GLN A 263 -22.17 -5.98 -4.92
N ILE A 264 -21.20 -6.72 -5.46
CA ILE A 264 -20.14 -6.16 -6.31
C ILE A 264 -19.86 -7.13 -7.46
N VAL A 265 -19.55 -6.57 -8.63
CA VAL A 265 -19.02 -7.31 -9.78
C VAL A 265 -17.73 -6.64 -10.22
N PHE A 266 -16.61 -7.33 -10.09
CA PHE A 266 -15.35 -6.89 -10.67
C PHE A 266 -15.20 -7.43 -12.08
N VAL A 267 -14.97 -6.52 -13.01
CA VAL A 267 -14.62 -6.81 -14.39
C VAL A 267 -13.34 -6.05 -14.69
N GLY A 268 -12.29 -6.77 -15.08
CA GLY A 268 -11.03 -6.12 -15.43
C GLY A 268 -9.95 -7.05 -15.95
N HIS A 269 -10.07 -8.35 -15.71
CA HIS A 269 -9.29 -9.38 -16.40
C HIS A 269 -9.71 -9.47 -17.88
N THR A 270 -9.31 -8.46 -18.65
CA THR A 270 -9.50 -8.38 -20.08
C THR A 270 -8.37 -9.13 -20.77
N GLY A 271 -8.72 -10.02 -21.70
CA GLY A 271 -7.74 -10.79 -22.45
C GLY A 271 -6.73 -9.88 -23.13
N LEU A 272 -5.45 -10.24 -23.04
CA LEU A 272 -4.36 -9.46 -23.59
C LEU A 272 -4.50 -9.37 -25.12
N LEU A 273 -4.98 -8.24 -25.64
CA LEU A 273 -4.70 -7.84 -27.02
C LEU A 273 -3.25 -7.37 -27.05
N SER A 274 -2.36 -8.31 -27.34
CA SER A 274 -0.98 -8.06 -27.78
C SER A 274 -0.01 -7.56 -26.71
N SER A 275 0.95 -8.42 -26.40
CA SER A 275 2.22 -8.04 -25.80
C SER A 275 2.90 -6.97 -26.67
N ARG A 276 2.88 -5.72 -26.21
CA ARG A 276 3.82 -4.68 -26.64
C ARG A 276 4.60 -4.20 -25.42
N SER A 277 5.50 -5.05 -24.93
CA SER A 277 6.63 -4.62 -24.10
C SER A 277 7.89 -4.53 -24.98
N PRO A 278 8.66 -3.44 -24.94
CA PRO A 278 9.93 -3.33 -25.66
C PRO A 278 11.03 -3.98 -24.81
N THR A 279 11.33 -5.26 -25.01
CA THR A 279 12.64 -5.86 -24.70
C THR A 279 12.76 -7.24 -25.37
N PRO A 280 13.86 -7.55 -26.07
CA PRO A 280 14.02 -8.82 -26.76
C PRO A 280 14.77 -9.79 -25.86
N LEU A 281 14.09 -10.79 -25.27
CA LEU A 281 14.76 -12.00 -24.81
C LEU A 281 14.02 -13.24 -25.32
N ARG A 282 14.82 -14.10 -25.95
CA ARG A 282 14.49 -15.30 -26.73
C ARG A 282 13.54 -16.24 -26.00
N ARG A 283 12.44 -16.61 -26.67
CA ARG A 283 11.56 -17.73 -26.29
C ARG A 283 12.05 -19.02 -26.96
N PRO A 284 12.10 -20.18 -26.30
CA PRO A 284 12.03 -21.46 -26.97
C PRO A 284 10.56 -21.85 -27.20
N SER A 285 10.33 -22.41 -28.37
CA SER A 285 9.05 -22.82 -28.93
C SER A 285 8.53 -24.07 -28.20
N PHE A 286 7.42 -23.96 -27.48
CA PHE A 286 6.53 -25.10 -27.27
C PHE A 286 5.09 -24.64 -27.53
N LEU A 287 4.39 -25.47 -28.29
CA LEU A 287 3.14 -25.19 -29.00
C LEU A 287 2.02 -24.68 -28.06
N LEU A 288 1.78 -23.37 -28.10
CA LEU A 288 0.56 -22.76 -27.60
C LEU A 288 -0.55 -23.09 -28.59
N LEU A 289 -1.46 -23.99 -28.21
CA LEU A 289 -2.74 -24.15 -28.89
C LEU A 289 -3.41 -22.77 -28.99
N ALA A 290 -3.83 -22.43 -30.21
CA ALA A 290 -4.24 -21.09 -30.62
C ALA A 290 -5.29 -20.45 -29.69
N PRO A 291 -5.14 -19.17 -29.30
CA PRO A 291 -6.16 -18.44 -28.56
C PRO A 291 -7.25 -18.00 -29.54
N THR A 292 -8.37 -18.70 -29.57
CA THR A 292 -9.60 -18.19 -30.19
C THR A 292 -10.36 -17.33 -29.17
N SER A 293 -10.31 -16.01 -29.40
CA SER A 293 -11.22 -14.97 -28.90
C SER A 293 -11.24 -14.57 -27.40
N ALA A 294 -10.63 -13.39 -27.15
CA ALA A 294 -11.18 -12.25 -26.38
C ALA A 294 -11.65 -12.37 -24.91
N ALA A 295 -11.49 -13.49 -24.20
CA ALA A 295 -11.82 -13.58 -22.78
C ALA A 295 -10.73 -14.32 -21.98
N ALA A 296 -10.30 -13.75 -20.85
CA ALA A 296 -9.30 -14.35 -19.96
C ALA A 296 -9.95 -14.79 -18.62
N PRO A 297 -10.27 -16.09 -18.47
CA PRO A 297 -10.82 -16.67 -17.24
C PRO A 297 -10.08 -16.24 -15.98
N VAL A 298 -10.84 -15.94 -14.93
CA VAL A 298 -10.28 -15.82 -13.58
C VAL A 298 -10.11 -17.23 -13.04
N THR A 299 -8.90 -17.60 -12.64
CA THR A 299 -8.53 -18.97 -12.27
C THR A 299 -8.49 -19.21 -10.77
N ALA A 300 -8.24 -18.16 -9.98
CA ALA A 300 -8.17 -18.26 -8.53
C ALA A 300 -8.50 -16.93 -7.86
N VAL A 301 -9.02 -17.01 -6.62
CA VAL A 301 -9.28 -15.84 -5.77
C VAL A 301 -8.98 -16.16 -4.31
N THR A 302 -8.39 -15.21 -3.59
CA THR A 302 -8.14 -15.34 -2.16
C THR A 302 -8.29 -13.98 -1.47
N ILE A 303 -8.58 -14.00 -0.17
CA ILE A 303 -8.75 -12.79 0.63
C ILE A 303 -7.42 -12.33 1.21
N TYR A 304 -7.33 -11.04 1.52
CA TYR A 304 -6.36 -10.53 2.47
C TYR A 304 -7.00 -10.51 3.87
N PRO A 305 -6.46 -11.20 4.89
CA PRO A 305 -7.16 -11.36 6.16
C PRO A 305 -7.24 -10.08 7.01
N GLN A 306 -6.42 -9.07 6.73
CA GLN A 306 -6.32 -7.88 7.59
C GLN A 306 -7.21 -6.72 7.14
N ARG A 307 -7.63 -6.70 5.87
CA ARG A 307 -8.41 -5.60 5.27
C ARG A 307 -9.34 -6.20 4.20
N PRO A 308 -10.44 -5.51 3.84
CA PRO A 308 -11.37 -6.00 2.80
C PRO A 308 -10.76 -5.83 1.39
N LEU A 309 -9.66 -6.53 1.14
CA LEU A 309 -8.98 -6.64 -0.14
C LEU A 309 -9.02 -8.10 -0.60
N ILE A 310 -9.05 -8.30 -1.90
CA ILE A 310 -8.97 -9.63 -2.52
C ILE A 310 -7.87 -9.65 -3.57
N PHE A 311 -7.27 -10.82 -3.75
CA PHE A 311 -6.35 -11.10 -4.83
C PHE A 311 -6.99 -12.05 -5.81
N SER A 312 -6.89 -11.77 -7.10
CA SER A 312 -7.36 -12.66 -8.15
C SER A 312 -6.27 -12.93 -9.16
N ALA A 313 -6.20 -14.16 -9.65
CA ALA A 313 -5.33 -14.55 -10.75
C ALA A 313 -6.15 -14.90 -11.99
N SER A 314 -5.61 -14.61 -13.17
CA SER A 314 -6.27 -14.87 -14.44
C SER A 314 -5.32 -15.42 -15.50
N GLN A 315 -5.90 -16.04 -16.51
CA GLN A 315 -5.21 -16.42 -17.74
C GLN A 315 -4.73 -15.21 -18.56
N ASP A 316 -5.08 -13.97 -18.17
CA ASP A 316 -4.48 -12.75 -18.74
C ASP A 316 -3.01 -12.55 -18.35
N GLY A 317 -2.46 -13.43 -17.50
CA GLY A 317 -1.08 -13.37 -17.05
C GLY A 317 -0.87 -12.36 -15.93
N THR A 318 -1.91 -12.04 -15.16
CA THR A 318 -1.83 -11.08 -14.06
C THR A 318 -2.43 -11.63 -12.76
N ILE A 319 -1.85 -11.19 -11.64
CA ILE A 319 -2.49 -11.20 -10.32
C ILE A 319 -2.90 -9.76 -10.02
N ARG A 320 -4.16 -9.53 -9.68
CA ARG A 320 -4.70 -8.21 -9.35
C ARG A 320 -5.15 -8.16 -7.91
N THR A 321 -4.97 -7.01 -7.29
CA THR A 321 -5.50 -6.70 -5.97
C THR A 321 -6.69 -5.77 -6.11
N TRP A 322 -7.81 -6.13 -5.52
CA TRP A 322 -9.05 -5.35 -5.54
C TRP A 322 -9.44 -4.93 -4.14
N ASN A 323 -10.01 -3.73 -4.01
CA ASN A 323 -10.56 -3.25 -2.76
C ASN A 323 -12.08 -3.36 -2.77
N LEU A 324 -12.63 -4.08 -1.79
CA LEU A 324 -14.05 -4.33 -1.69
C LEU A 324 -14.83 -3.08 -1.20
N ASN A 325 -14.17 -2.15 -0.50
CA ASN A 325 -14.81 -0.92 -0.03
C ASN A 325 -14.93 0.13 -1.13
N THR A 326 -13.89 0.28 -1.95
CA THR A 326 -13.81 1.32 -3.00
C THR A 326 -14.17 0.79 -4.38
N VAL A 327 -14.31 -0.52 -4.52
CA VAL A 327 -14.69 -1.20 -5.76
C VAL A 327 -13.73 -0.87 -6.91
N ASP A 328 -12.43 -0.83 -6.60
CA ASP A 328 -11.36 -0.50 -7.54
C ASP A 328 -10.19 -1.48 -7.48
N GLN A 329 -9.40 -1.46 -8.54
CA GLN A 329 -8.14 -2.19 -8.62
C GLN A 329 -7.04 -1.36 -7.95
N VAL A 330 -6.40 -1.94 -6.94
CA VAL A 330 -5.35 -1.30 -6.13
C VAL A 330 -3.95 -1.57 -6.69
N ASP A 331 -3.74 -2.78 -7.21
CA ASP A 331 -2.43 -3.25 -7.67
C ASP A 331 -2.57 -4.33 -8.76
N GLN A 332 -1.52 -4.51 -9.55
CA GLN A 332 -1.42 -5.53 -10.59
C GLN A 332 0.02 -5.97 -10.79
N VAL A 333 0.22 -7.29 -10.76
CA VAL A 333 1.50 -7.93 -10.97
C VAL A 333 1.42 -8.90 -12.13
N HIS A 334 2.45 -8.89 -12.99
CA HIS A 334 2.54 -9.81 -14.12
C HIS A 334 3.17 -11.13 -13.69
N ILE A 335 2.58 -12.23 -14.14
CA ILE A 335 3.03 -13.59 -13.88
C ILE A 335 3.48 -14.25 -15.18
N SER A 336 4.54 -15.05 -15.11
CA SER A 336 5.11 -15.73 -16.27
C SER A 336 4.33 -16.98 -16.68
N GLU A 337 3.55 -17.55 -15.77
CA GLU A 337 2.85 -18.82 -15.93
C GLU A 337 1.42 -18.69 -15.40
N PRO A 338 0.44 -19.39 -16.02
CA PRO A 338 -0.96 -19.33 -15.60
C PRO A 338 -1.13 -19.95 -14.20
N VAL A 339 -1.66 -19.18 -13.27
CA VAL A 339 -1.89 -19.65 -11.89
C VAL A 339 -3.13 -20.53 -11.84
N GLU A 340 -3.01 -21.70 -11.21
CA GLU A 340 -4.10 -22.67 -11.03
C GLU A 340 -4.77 -22.54 -9.65
N SER A 341 -4.01 -22.11 -8.63
CA SER A 341 -4.50 -21.84 -7.30
C SER A 341 -3.73 -20.70 -6.65
N LEU A 342 -4.47 -19.88 -5.90
CA LEU A 342 -3.96 -18.74 -5.15
C LEU A 342 -4.48 -18.85 -3.73
N LYS A 343 -3.59 -18.87 -2.73
CA LYS A 343 -3.98 -19.04 -1.33
C LYS A 343 -3.23 -18.06 -0.43
N THR A 344 -4.00 -17.40 0.43
CA THR A 344 -3.46 -16.60 1.53
C THR A 344 -3.50 -17.47 2.78
N HIS A 345 -2.34 -17.84 3.28
CA HIS A 345 -2.21 -18.69 4.47
C HIS A 345 -1.70 -17.92 5.69
N THR A 346 -1.09 -16.75 5.48
CA THR A 346 -0.59 -15.86 6.53
C THR A 346 -1.05 -14.44 6.26
N SER A 347 -0.93 -13.56 7.24
CA SER A 347 -1.22 -12.13 7.06
C SER A 347 -0.22 -11.40 6.15
N SER A 348 0.88 -12.05 5.74
CA SER A 348 1.98 -11.41 5.03
C SER A 348 2.38 -12.09 3.73
N HIS A 349 1.86 -13.28 3.43
CA HIS A 349 2.22 -14.02 2.22
C HIS A 349 1.02 -14.58 1.48
N VAL A 350 1.10 -14.49 0.15
CA VAL A 350 0.23 -15.20 -0.79
C VAL A 350 1.06 -16.25 -1.52
N VAL A 351 0.49 -17.43 -1.71
CA VAL A 351 1.12 -18.53 -2.47
C VAL A 351 0.34 -18.72 -3.76
N SER A 352 1.04 -18.70 -4.90
CA SER A 352 0.45 -19.04 -6.20
C SER A 352 1.08 -20.32 -6.74
N THR A 353 0.28 -21.26 -7.23
CA THR A 353 0.75 -22.53 -7.79
C THR A 353 0.41 -22.63 -9.27
N SER A 354 1.30 -23.22 -10.05
CA SER A 354 1.15 -23.47 -11.49
C SER A 354 1.85 -24.76 -11.87
N GLY A 355 1.12 -25.87 -11.94
CA GLY A 355 1.70 -27.18 -12.25
C GLY A 355 2.85 -27.53 -11.30
N HIS A 356 4.09 -27.51 -11.79
CA HIS A 356 5.30 -27.83 -11.01
C HIS A 356 5.85 -26.66 -10.18
N THR A 357 5.31 -25.46 -10.35
CA THR A 357 5.90 -24.23 -9.79
C THR A 357 5.03 -23.66 -8.70
N LEU A 358 5.70 -23.09 -7.69
CA LEU A 358 5.10 -22.37 -6.59
C LEU A 358 5.84 -21.05 -6.43
N ASN A 359 5.11 -19.94 -6.43
CA ASN A 359 5.66 -18.63 -6.15
C ASN A 359 5.15 -18.14 -4.80
N LEU A 360 6.08 -17.64 -3.99
CA LEU A 360 5.76 -16.94 -2.74
C LEU A 360 5.77 -15.43 -3.01
N TRP A 361 4.69 -14.79 -2.61
CA TRP A 361 4.49 -13.36 -2.73
C TRP A 361 4.40 -12.76 -1.35
N LYS A 362 5.26 -11.79 -1.06
CA LYS A 362 5.18 -11.01 0.17
C LYS A 362 4.26 -9.83 -0.04
N ILE A 363 3.32 -9.66 0.87
CA ILE A 363 2.38 -8.54 0.89
C ILE A 363 3.09 -7.35 1.53
N HIS A 364 3.33 -6.29 0.77
CA HIS A 364 3.99 -5.08 1.28
C HIS A 364 3.06 -3.87 1.21
N GLN A 365 2.74 -3.30 2.38
CA GLN A 365 2.03 -2.03 2.54
C GLN A 365 0.85 -1.82 1.57
N LEU A 366 -0.12 -2.73 1.58
CA LEU A 366 -1.38 -2.49 0.87
C LEU A 366 -2.08 -1.28 1.49
N TYR A 367 -2.20 -0.21 0.70
CA TYR A 367 -2.78 1.05 1.16
C TYR A 367 -4.31 0.95 1.23
N SER A 368 -4.90 1.73 2.13
CA SER A 368 -6.34 2.01 2.14
C SER A 368 -6.57 3.36 1.49
N LEU A 369 -7.75 3.54 0.89
CA LEU A 369 -8.19 4.86 0.45
C LEU A 369 -8.15 5.82 1.65
N TYR A 370 -7.42 6.92 1.47
CA TYR A 370 -7.29 7.96 2.48
C TYR A 370 -8.45 8.97 2.40
N THR A 371 -8.72 9.51 1.21
CA THR A 371 -9.94 10.25 0.89
C THR A 371 -10.19 10.21 -0.62
N LEU A 372 -11.45 10.30 -1.03
CA LEU A 372 -11.80 10.52 -2.43
C LEU A 372 -11.69 12.02 -2.75
N LEU A 373 -10.92 12.35 -3.79
CA LEU A 373 -10.85 13.70 -4.35
C LEU A 373 -11.58 13.69 -5.70
N GLY A 374 -12.27 14.79 -6.04
CA GLY A 374 -12.99 14.91 -7.32
C GLY A 374 -12.07 14.90 -8.55
N SER A 375 -10.76 15.12 -8.36
CA SER A 375 -9.74 15.16 -9.41
C SER A 375 -8.37 14.75 -8.86
N PRO A 376 -7.47 14.15 -9.66
CA PRO A 376 -6.15 13.72 -9.18
C PRO A 376 -5.36 14.86 -8.55
N ALA A 377 -4.73 14.58 -7.40
CA ALA A 377 -3.85 15.53 -6.73
C ALA A 377 -2.60 15.80 -7.60
N LYS A 378 -2.36 17.06 -7.93
CA LYS A 378 -1.15 17.58 -8.58
C LYS A 378 -0.05 17.86 -7.55
N ARG A 379 -0.41 18.30 -6.35
CA ARG A 379 0.53 18.61 -5.26
C ARG A 379 -0.08 18.34 -3.90
N LEU A 380 0.74 17.83 -2.99
CA LEU A 380 0.42 17.61 -1.58
C LEU A 380 1.39 18.39 -0.70
N SER A 381 0.88 18.96 0.38
CA SER A 381 1.70 19.60 1.42
C SER A 381 1.14 19.29 2.80
N CYS A 382 2.00 18.99 3.75
CA CYS A 382 1.65 18.77 5.14
C CYS A 382 2.54 19.66 6.02
N PRO A 383 2.06 20.81 6.50
CA PRO A 383 2.85 21.64 7.42
C PRO A 383 3.07 20.85 8.71
N ASP A 384 4.33 20.60 9.06
CA ASP A 384 4.67 19.91 10.30
C ASP A 384 5.04 20.92 11.39
N LEU A 385 4.09 21.19 12.27
CA LEU A 385 4.29 22.01 13.48
C LEU A 385 4.05 21.19 14.75
N ARG A 386 4.11 19.85 14.66
CA ARG A 386 3.83 18.95 15.80
C ARG A 386 4.80 19.17 16.96
N MET A 387 6.05 19.50 16.64
CA MET A 387 7.08 19.78 17.64
C MET A 387 6.99 21.20 18.21
N ALA A 388 6.30 22.11 17.52
CA ALA A 388 6.14 23.48 17.98
C ALA A 388 4.97 23.57 18.98
N GLY A 389 3.82 22.95 18.72
CA GLY A 389 2.72 22.99 19.67
C GLY A 389 1.61 22.01 19.31
N ASN A 390 0.49 22.09 20.03
CA ASN A 390 -0.64 21.18 19.86
C ASN A 390 -1.53 21.55 18.65
N PHE A 391 -0.91 21.89 17.53
CA PHE A 391 -1.61 22.22 16.29
C PHE A 391 -2.29 20.99 15.69
N PRO A 392 -3.44 21.16 15.02
CA PRO A 392 -4.05 20.05 14.30
C PRO A 392 -3.19 19.69 13.09
N ALA A 393 -3.06 18.39 12.82
CA ALA A 393 -2.37 17.93 11.63
C ALA A 393 -3.27 18.12 10.39
N ARG A 394 -2.74 18.80 9.36
CA ARG A 394 -3.46 19.12 8.12
C ARG A 394 -2.73 18.60 6.89
N VAL A 395 -3.49 18.27 5.86
CA VAL A 395 -2.97 17.98 4.51
C VAL A 395 -3.65 18.93 3.54
N LEU A 396 -2.85 19.65 2.75
CA LEU A 396 -3.31 20.49 1.65
C LEU A 396 -3.10 19.72 0.34
N CYS A 397 -4.16 19.61 -0.46
CA CYS A 397 -4.12 18.96 -1.77
C CYS A 397 -4.52 19.97 -2.84
N LEU A 398 -3.64 20.23 -3.80
CA LEU A 398 -3.98 20.94 -5.03
C LEU A 398 -4.27 19.90 -6.12
N CYS A 399 -5.46 19.93 -6.69
CA CYS A 399 -5.91 19.00 -7.73
C CYS A 399 -5.69 19.55 -9.16
N LYS A 400 -5.70 18.66 -10.16
CA LYS A 400 -5.54 19.03 -11.58
C LYS A 400 -6.64 19.96 -12.10
N ASP A 401 -7.84 19.87 -11.53
CA ASP A 401 -8.97 20.75 -11.84
C ASP A 401 -8.88 22.13 -11.17
N SER A 402 -7.75 22.45 -10.52
CA SER A 402 -7.53 23.69 -9.76
C SER A 402 -8.42 23.85 -8.52
N THR A 403 -8.99 22.76 -8.01
CA THR A 403 -9.54 22.73 -6.65
C THR A 403 -8.43 22.56 -5.62
N VAL A 404 -8.53 23.26 -4.50
CA VAL A 404 -7.62 23.11 -3.36
C VAL A 404 -8.40 22.57 -2.17
N TRP A 405 -8.01 21.41 -1.67
CA TRP A 405 -8.62 20.76 -0.52
C TRP A 405 -7.73 20.94 0.71
N LEU A 406 -8.34 21.25 1.84
CA LEU A 406 -7.71 21.13 3.16
C LEU A 406 -8.37 19.97 3.89
N LEU A 407 -7.56 19.00 4.26
CA LEU A 407 -7.97 17.76 4.90
C LEU A 407 -7.39 17.68 6.31
N GLU A 408 -8.08 16.96 7.19
CA GLU A 408 -7.50 16.52 8.45
C GLU A 408 -6.54 15.35 8.19
N ALA A 409 -5.30 15.44 8.68
CA ALA A 409 -4.23 14.51 8.32
C ALA A 409 -4.39 13.08 8.85
N ARG A 410 -5.23 12.88 9.89
CA ARG A 410 -5.42 11.56 10.52
C ARG A 410 -6.60 10.81 9.92
N SER A 411 -7.72 11.50 9.72
CA SER A 411 -8.97 10.90 9.27
C SER A 411 -9.15 10.96 7.75
N GLY A 412 -8.45 11.86 7.06
CA GLY A 412 -8.72 12.18 5.66
C GLY A 412 -9.97 13.05 5.46
N ALA A 413 -10.65 13.45 6.53
CA ALA A 413 -11.88 14.24 6.43
C ALA A 413 -11.63 15.59 5.75
N ALA A 414 -12.49 15.93 4.78
CA ALA A 414 -12.44 17.22 4.10
C ALA A 414 -12.93 18.33 5.04
N LEU A 415 -12.04 19.26 5.38
CA LEU A 415 -12.35 20.40 6.25
C LEU A 415 -12.89 21.57 5.45
N SER A 416 -12.26 21.85 4.31
CA SER A 416 -12.65 22.94 3.42
C SER A 416 -12.11 22.73 2.02
N VAL A 417 -12.80 23.31 1.04
CA VAL A 417 -12.43 23.31 -0.37
C VAL A 417 -12.42 24.75 -0.89
N LEU A 418 -11.46 25.06 -1.76
CA LEU A 418 -11.43 26.24 -2.60
C LEU A 418 -11.55 25.80 -4.06
N SER A 419 -12.62 26.23 -4.73
CA SER A 419 -12.77 26.03 -6.17
C SER A 419 -12.46 27.34 -6.88
N LEU A 420 -11.51 27.31 -7.82
CA LEU A 420 -11.19 28.45 -8.67
C LEU A 420 -11.99 28.37 -9.97
N GLU A 421 -12.69 29.44 -10.32
CA GLU A 421 -13.43 29.51 -11.57
C GLU A 421 -12.48 29.50 -12.78
N GLN A 422 -12.79 28.66 -13.77
CA GLN A 422 -12.04 28.63 -15.03
C GLN A 422 -12.13 30.00 -15.72
N PRO A 423 -11.03 30.53 -16.28
CA PRO A 423 -9.76 29.87 -16.64
C PRO A 423 -8.64 29.97 -15.59
N SER A 424 -8.93 30.21 -14.32
CA SER A 424 -7.93 30.46 -13.27
C SER A 424 -7.23 29.17 -12.80
N GLN A 425 -6.24 28.68 -13.56
CA GLN A 425 -5.49 27.49 -13.17
C GLN A 425 -4.47 27.76 -12.06
N ALA A 426 -4.53 26.96 -10.99
CA ALA A 426 -3.58 27.03 -9.89
C ALA A 426 -2.28 26.28 -10.24
N ARG A 427 -1.16 27.01 -10.13
CA ARG A 427 0.19 26.50 -10.36
C ARG A 427 0.77 25.92 -9.08
N GLU A 428 0.72 26.70 -8.00
CA GLU A 428 1.36 26.40 -6.72
C GLU A 428 0.56 26.98 -5.55
N VAL A 429 0.72 26.38 -4.37
CA VAL A 429 0.01 26.72 -3.15
C VAL A 429 0.95 26.73 -1.97
N ALA A 430 0.76 27.67 -1.04
CA ALA A 430 1.50 27.74 0.20
C ALA A 430 0.55 28.05 1.37
N TYR A 431 0.53 27.19 2.38
CA TYR A 431 -0.44 27.23 3.46
C TYR A 431 0.23 27.50 4.81
N CYS A 432 -0.29 28.48 5.53
CA CYS A 432 0.14 28.84 6.88
C CYS A 432 -0.87 28.32 7.90
N LEU A 433 -0.51 27.23 8.60
CA LEU A 433 -1.36 26.63 9.62
C LEU A 433 -1.66 27.60 10.79
N PRO A 434 -0.68 28.29 11.41
CA PRO A 434 -0.97 29.16 12.56
C PRO A 434 -1.89 30.34 12.26
N ARG A 435 -2.04 30.70 10.98
CA ARG A 435 -2.86 31.84 10.53
C ARG A 435 -4.04 31.42 9.64
N GLU A 436 -4.25 30.12 9.44
CA GLU A 436 -5.26 29.56 8.52
C GLU A 436 -5.40 30.38 7.22
N THR A 437 -4.26 30.64 6.60
CA THR A 437 -4.15 31.48 5.40
C THR A 437 -3.47 30.69 4.30
N LEU A 438 -4.08 30.67 3.13
CA LEU A 438 -3.58 30.03 1.93
C LEU A 438 -3.19 31.09 0.90
N PHE A 439 -1.99 30.97 0.35
CA PHE A 439 -1.58 31.67 -0.85
C PHE A 439 -1.66 30.73 -2.05
N VAL A 440 -2.23 31.20 -3.15
CA VAL A 440 -2.35 30.42 -4.40
C VAL A 440 -1.74 31.23 -5.54
N LEU A 441 -0.71 30.70 -6.18
CA LEU A 441 -0.12 31.25 -7.39
C LEU A 441 -0.87 30.67 -8.61
N LEU A 442 -1.41 31.55 -9.45
CA LEU A 442 -2.06 31.17 -10.70
C LEU A 442 -1.07 31.15 -11.87
N GLU A 443 -1.36 30.39 -12.92
CA GLU A 443 -0.51 30.33 -14.13
C GLU A 443 -0.38 31.70 -14.84
N GLN A 444 -1.37 32.59 -14.69
CA GLN A 444 -1.27 33.97 -15.21
C GLN A 444 -0.29 34.85 -14.40
N GLY A 445 0.29 34.32 -13.32
CA GLY A 445 1.19 35.05 -12.43
C GLY A 445 0.46 35.96 -11.45
N ARG A 446 -0.83 35.73 -11.15
CA ARG A 446 -1.55 36.39 -10.05
C ARG A 446 -1.41 35.57 -8.78
N VAL A 447 -1.36 36.22 -7.62
CA VAL A 447 -1.35 35.52 -6.31
C VAL A 447 -2.63 35.83 -5.56
N LEU A 448 -3.36 34.80 -5.17
CA LEU A 448 -4.55 34.91 -4.33
C LEU A 448 -4.19 34.67 -2.87
N ARG A 449 -4.82 35.41 -1.97
CA ARG A 449 -4.81 35.13 -0.52
C ARG A 449 -6.20 34.71 -0.09
N ALA A 450 -6.33 33.47 0.35
CA ALA A 450 -7.57 32.88 0.82
C ALA A 450 -7.53 32.58 2.33
N ASN A 451 -8.70 32.60 2.95
CA ASN A 451 -8.94 32.20 4.33
C ASN A 451 -9.36 30.73 4.35
N THR A 452 -8.60 29.88 5.05
CA THR A 452 -8.87 28.44 5.15
C THR A 452 -9.68 28.08 6.40
N ALA A 453 -9.86 29.02 7.35
CA ALA A 453 -10.66 28.81 8.56
C ALA A 453 -12.19 28.80 8.29
N THR A 454 -12.60 29.03 7.05
CA THR A 454 -14.00 28.92 6.60
C THR A 454 -14.17 27.73 5.67
N SER A 455 -15.36 27.11 5.71
CA SER A 455 -15.77 26.07 4.78
C SER A 455 -17.03 26.54 4.05
N PRO A 456 -16.98 26.76 2.72
CA PRO A 456 -15.80 26.67 1.84
C PRO A 456 -14.76 27.79 2.11
N MET A 457 -13.55 27.63 1.58
CA MET A 457 -12.49 28.64 1.70
C MET A 457 -12.91 29.90 0.94
N THR A 458 -12.52 31.07 1.45
CA THR A 458 -12.88 32.36 0.83
C THR A 458 -11.66 33.14 0.40
N VAL A 459 -11.61 33.55 -0.88
CA VAL A 459 -10.57 34.46 -1.38
C VAL A 459 -10.78 35.84 -0.75
N LYS A 460 -9.80 36.33 0.01
CA LYS A 460 -9.84 37.64 0.67
C LYS A 460 -9.20 38.74 -0.16
N ARG A 461 -8.18 38.40 -0.95
CA ARG A 461 -7.46 39.38 -1.79
C ARG A 461 -6.83 38.70 -3.00
N SER A 462 -6.69 39.46 -4.08
CA SER A 462 -5.93 39.08 -5.27
C SER A 462 -4.86 40.12 -5.53
N PHE A 463 -3.63 39.66 -5.79
CA PHE A 463 -2.47 40.46 -6.12
C PHE A 463 -2.14 40.28 -7.61
N SER A 464 -2.04 41.41 -8.32
CA SER A 464 -1.71 41.45 -9.75
C SER A 464 -0.22 41.24 -9.97
N SER A 465 0.15 40.61 -11.09
CA SER A 465 1.55 40.46 -11.51
C SER A 465 2.28 41.80 -11.67
N SER A 466 1.54 42.88 -11.95
CA SER A 466 2.06 44.25 -12.06
C SER A 466 2.65 44.82 -10.77
N LEU A 467 2.49 44.14 -9.63
CA LEU A 467 3.15 44.50 -8.38
C LEU A 467 4.63 44.11 -8.35
N TRP A 468 5.09 43.33 -9.32
CA TRP A 468 6.42 42.74 -9.35
C TRP A 468 7.09 43.00 -10.70
N GLU A 469 8.42 43.11 -10.68
CA GLU A 469 9.22 43.43 -11.88
C GLU A 469 9.24 42.28 -12.89
N SER A 470 9.05 41.04 -12.44
CA SER A 470 9.04 39.85 -13.27
C SER A 470 7.90 38.90 -12.88
N GLN A 471 7.44 38.10 -13.83
CA GLN A 471 6.35 37.15 -13.60
C GLN A 471 6.78 36.08 -12.57
N PRO A 472 6.00 35.85 -11.50
CA PRO A 472 6.29 34.79 -10.55
C PRO A 472 6.01 33.41 -11.17
N CYS A 473 6.91 32.47 -10.91
CA CYS A 473 6.85 31.10 -11.41
C CYS A 473 6.86 30.05 -10.29
N CYS A 474 7.24 30.43 -9.07
CA CYS A 474 7.09 29.58 -7.89
C CYS A 474 6.72 30.39 -6.63
N LEU A 475 6.16 29.70 -5.64
CA LEU A 475 5.64 30.24 -4.39
C LEU A 475 5.95 29.29 -3.23
N LEU A 476 6.56 29.82 -2.18
CA LEU A 476 6.82 29.11 -0.93
C LEU A 476 6.37 29.96 0.27
N LEU A 477 5.99 29.31 1.36
CA LEU A 477 5.83 29.97 2.65
C LEU A 477 6.97 29.54 3.56
N TYR A 478 7.86 30.47 3.88
CA TYR A 478 8.88 30.28 4.91
C TYR A 478 8.25 30.46 6.30
N SER A 479 8.46 29.50 7.21
CA SER A 479 7.80 29.44 8.51
C SER A 479 8.82 29.22 9.63
N HIS A 480 9.25 30.30 10.26
CA HIS A 480 10.14 30.26 11.41
C HIS A 480 9.37 30.52 12.71
N VAL A 481 9.14 29.46 13.49
CA VAL A 481 8.42 29.50 14.77
C VAL A 481 9.43 29.46 15.92
N VAL A 482 9.64 30.61 16.55
CA VAL A 482 10.56 30.79 17.70
C VAL A 482 9.80 30.69 19.02
N ASP A 483 8.56 31.16 19.05
CA ASP A 483 7.67 31.17 20.22
C ASP A 483 6.40 30.38 19.87
N PRO A 484 6.40 29.06 20.11
CA PRO A 484 5.29 28.22 19.68
C PRO A 484 4.00 28.45 20.45
N ASP A 485 4.07 28.82 21.72
CA ASP A 485 2.89 29.11 22.54
C ASP A 485 2.12 30.31 21.98
N LYS A 486 2.84 31.36 21.59
CA LYS A 486 2.25 32.52 20.92
C LYS A 486 1.70 32.19 19.54
N ALA A 487 2.37 31.33 18.77
CA ALA A 487 1.87 30.85 17.48
C ALA A 487 0.57 30.06 17.67
N TYR A 488 0.50 29.21 18.70
CA TYR A 488 -0.67 28.40 19.03
C TYR A 488 -1.84 29.27 19.52
N ALA A 489 -1.58 30.24 20.40
CA ALA A 489 -2.58 31.21 20.83
C ALA A 489 -3.15 32.01 19.64
N THR A 490 -2.30 32.39 18.69
CA THR A 490 -2.73 33.04 17.44
C THR A 490 -3.65 32.14 16.63
N TRP A 491 -3.31 30.86 16.50
CA TRP A 491 -4.18 29.90 15.81
C TRP A 491 -5.53 29.71 16.51
N LEU A 492 -5.54 29.62 17.84
CA LEU A 492 -6.77 29.47 18.62
C LEU A 492 -7.72 30.65 18.39
N GLU A 493 -7.18 31.88 18.38
CA GLU A 493 -7.95 33.08 18.05
C GLU A 493 -8.50 33.01 16.61
N VAL A 494 -7.68 32.62 15.63
CA VAL A 494 -8.07 32.52 14.22
C VAL A 494 -9.17 31.47 14.01
N ALA A 495 -9.07 30.34 14.70
CA ALA A 495 -10.06 29.27 14.67
C ALA A 495 -11.40 29.76 15.24
N GLN A 496 -11.38 30.50 16.36
CA GLN A 496 -12.58 31.10 16.96
C GLN A 496 -13.19 32.19 16.08
N SER A 497 -12.37 33.09 15.51
CA SER A 497 -12.83 34.21 14.69
C SER A 497 -13.11 33.84 13.23
N LYS A 498 -12.86 32.57 12.85
CA LYS A 498 -12.90 32.06 11.48
C LYS A 498 -12.15 32.93 10.48
N GLY A 499 -10.97 33.43 10.87
CA GLY A 499 -10.08 34.12 9.94
C GLY A 499 -9.10 35.08 10.59
N TYR A 500 -7.91 35.15 9.98
CA TYR A 500 -6.81 35.98 10.44
C TYR A 500 -6.96 37.44 10.00
N ARG A 501 -6.77 38.38 10.93
CA ARG A 501 -6.89 39.82 10.71
C ARG A 501 -5.63 40.55 11.15
N LYS A 502 -5.35 41.69 10.50
CA LYS A 502 -4.26 42.59 10.90
C LYS A 502 -4.63 43.24 12.23
N LYS A 503 -3.98 42.85 13.33
CA LYS A 503 -4.13 43.53 14.62
C LYS A 503 -3.54 44.96 14.52
N ARG A 504 -4.31 45.98 14.93
CA ARG A 504 -3.75 47.33 15.20
C ARG A 504 -3.00 47.25 16.53
N GLN A 505 -1.76 46.78 16.50
CA GLN A 505 -0.88 46.75 17.67
C GLN A 505 0.03 47.97 17.70
N GLN A 506 0.31 48.48 18.90
CA GLN A 506 1.39 49.45 19.13
C GLN A 506 2.73 48.85 18.69
N ALA A 507 3.63 49.69 18.14
CA ALA A 507 4.91 49.26 17.56
C ALA A 507 5.77 48.42 18.53
N ALA A 508 5.69 48.67 19.84
CA ALA A 508 6.40 47.93 20.87
C ALA A 508 6.00 46.44 20.97
N LEU A 509 4.70 46.12 20.83
CA LEU A 509 4.19 44.74 20.86
C LEU A 509 4.50 43.97 19.57
N LYS A 510 4.64 44.68 18.44
CA LYS A 510 5.09 44.11 17.16
C LYS A 510 6.55 43.66 17.19
N ALA A 511 7.41 44.38 17.91
CA ALA A 511 8.81 44.01 18.09
C ALA A 511 8.99 42.74 18.95
N GLN A 512 7.96 42.37 19.74
CA GLN A 512 7.95 41.15 20.56
C GLN A 512 7.46 39.91 19.82
N ASP A 513 6.96 39.99 18.58
CA ASP A 513 6.59 38.81 17.79
C ASP A 513 7.80 38.28 17.02
N ARG A 514 8.42 37.24 17.56
CA ARG A 514 9.60 36.58 16.98
C ARG A 514 9.24 35.56 15.89
N ASN A 515 7.97 35.19 15.78
CA ASN A 515 7.53 34.24 14.76
C ASN A 515 7.45 34.93 13.40
N ARG A 516 8.08 34.33 12.38
CA ARG A 516 8.10 34.86 11.02
C ARG A 516 7.43 33.87 10.08
N PHE A 517 6.40 34.35 9.39
CA PHE A 517 5.74 33.64 8.29
C PHE A 517 5.82 34.53 7.07
N LEU A 518 6.58 34.13 6.07
CA LEU A 518 6.95 34.97 4.93
C LEU A 518 6.59 34.26 3.61
N PRO A 519 5.63 34.78 2.84
CA PRO A 519 5.39 34.31 1.49
C PRO A 519 6.53 34.78 0.58
N ILE A 520 7.18 33.85 -0.10
CA ILE A 520 8.32 34.09 -0.99
C ILE A 520 7.90 33.67 -2.40
N LEU A 521 8.13 34.55 -3.37
CA LEU A 521 7.97 34.26 -4.79
C LEU A 521 9.34 34.08 -5.43
N GLY A 522 9.47 33.08 -6.30
CA GLY A 522 10.55 33.03 -7.27
C GLY A 522 10.06 33.48 -8.63
N HIS A 523 10.91 34.22 -9.34
CA HIS A 523 10.56 34.91 -10.57
C HIS A 523 11.30 34.33 -11.78
N ARG A 524 10.79 34.61 -12.98
CA ARG A 524 11.41 34.17 -14.25
C ARG A 524 12.76 34.80 -14.55
N ASN A 525 13.10 35.91 -13.90
CA ASN A 525 14.40 36.57 -14.02
C ASN A 525 15.38 36.11 -12.92
N GLY A 526 15.14 34.98 -12.27
CA GLY A 526 16.05 34.42 -11.26
C GLY A 526 16.10 35.14 -9.93
N SER A 527 15.22 36.13 -9.71
CA SER A 527 15.10 36.80 -8.41
C SER A 527 14.07 36.12 -7.51
N LEU A 528 14.24 36.34 -6.21
CA LEU A 528 13.35 35.92 -5.14
C LEU A 528 12.80 37.17 -4.46
N SER A 529 11.47 37.25 -4.30
CA SER A 529 10.81 38.38 -3.64
C SER A 529 10.06 37.92 -2.39
N VAL A 530 10.32 38.57 -1.27
CA VAL A 530 9.57 38.40 -0.02
C VAL A 530 8.39 39.36 -0.01
N LEU A 531 7.17 38.84 0.18
CA LEU A 531 5.94 39.63 0.11
C LEU A 531 5.44 40.09 1.48
N ASP A 532 4.90 41.30 1.53
CA ASP A 532 4.03 41.72 2.62
C ASP A 532 2.74 40.89 2.63
N TRP A 533 2.45 40.29 3.78
CA TRP A 533 1.30 39.41 4.02
C TRP A 533 -0.06 39.98 3.60
N PHE A 534 -0.26 41.30 3.76
CA PHE A 534 -1.55 41.95 3.55
C PHE A 534 -1.63 42.74 2.26
N SER A 535 -0.56 43.43 1.87
CA SER A 535 -0.53 44.26 0.66
C SER A 535 0.00 43.53 -0.58
N GLY A 536 0.74 42.43 -0.43
CA GLY A 536 1.38 41.71 -1.55
C GLY A 536 2.49 42.51 -2.23
N ARG A 537 2.91 43.62 -1.63
CA ARG A 537 4.06 44.43 -2.08
C ARG A 537 5.34 43.74 -1.67
N VAL A 538 6.38 43.89 -2.48
CA VAL A 538 7.71 43.36 -2.16
C VAL A 538 8.30 44.12 -0.97
N GLN A 539 8.78 43.37 0.02
CA GLN A 539 9.54 43.91 1.15
C GLN A 539 11.04 43.81 0.89
N TYR A 540 11.49 42.69 0.31
CA TYR A 540 12.88 42.41 -0.02
C TYR A 540 12.95 41.62 -1.32
N THR A 541 13.94 41.94 -2.15
CA THR A 541 14.28 41.19 -3.38
C THR A 541 15.71 40.71 -3.27
N VAL A 542 15.96 39.47 -3.66
CA VAL A 542 17.29 38.87 -3.70
C VAL A 542 17.52 38.27 -5.08
N GLU A 543 18.64 38.56 -5.71
CA GLU A 543 19.04 37.91 -6.96
C GLU A 543 19.71 36.56 -6.63
N ALA A 544 19.17 35.46 -7.18
CA ALA A 544 19.61 34.11 -6.82
C ALA A 544 20.22 33.33 -8.00
N HIS A 545 19.74 33.55 -9.23
CA HIS A 545 20.06 32.68 -10.37
C HIS A 545 20.53 33.43 -11.64
N ASN A 546 21.24 34.55 -11.51
CA ASN A 546 21.87 35.27 -12.64
C ASN A 546 20.94 35.43 -13.87
N SER A 547 19.72 35.93 -13.65
CA SER A 547 18.69 36.10 -14.67
C SER A 547 18.00 34.84 -15.22
N GLU A 548 18.37 33.63 -14.78
CA GLU A 548 17.69 32.38 -15.18
C GLU A 548 16.45 32.08 -14.32
N PRO A 549 15.37 31.50 -14.86
CA PRO A 549 14.13 31.27 -14.12
C PRO A 549 14.31 30.39 -12.88
N VAL A 550 13.67 30.79 -11.77
CA VAL A 550 13.60 29.94 -10.57
C VAL A 550 12.61 28.80 -10.80
N THR A 551 13.07 27.55 -10.68
CA THR A 551 12.30 26.34 -11.00
C THR A 551 11.65 25.73 -9.76
N ALA A 552 12.29 25.83 -8.60
CA ALA A 552 11.77 25.30 -7.35
C ALA A 552 12.27 26.09 -6.13
N LEU A 553 11.45 26.08 -5.08
CA LEU A 553 11.77 26.62 -3.77
C LEU A 553 11.46 25.56 -2.70
N ALA A 554 12.34 25.43 -1.72
CA ALA A 554 12.13 24.59 -0.56
C ALA A 554 12.61 25.29 0.71
N GLU A 555 11.91 25.05 1.81
CA GLU A 555 12.34 25.47 3.13
C GLU A 555 13.27 24.41 3.72
N TYR A 556 14.35 24.84 4.36
CA TYR A 556 15.22 23.98 5.15
C TYR A 556 15.22 24.44 6.62
N PRO A 557 14.23 23.98 7.43
CA PRO A 557 13.98 24.52 8.76
C PRO A 557 15.17 24.37 9.71
N ALA A 558 15.94 23.28 9.59
CA ALA A 558 17.04 22.95 10.50
C ALA A 558 18.18 23.98 10.53
N GLN A 559 18.38 24.73 9.43
CA GLN A 559 19.39 25.79 9.35
C GLN A 559 18.78 27.17 9.10
N THR A 560 17.45 27.32 9.23
CA THR A 560 16.75 28.58 8.93
C THR A 560 17.08 29.12 7.53
N CYS A 561 17.21 28.20 6.57
CA CYS A 561 17.64 28.48 5.20
C CYS A 561 16.50 28.27 4.21
N LEU A 562 16.58 29.00 3.11
CA LEU A 562 15.80 28.79 1.90
C LEU A 562 16.69 28.10 0.86
N LEU A 563 16.17 27.08 0.19
CA LEU A 563 16.81 26.48 -0.98
C LEU A 563 16.06 26.93 -2.23
N SER A 564 16.79 27.42 -3.23
CA SER A 564 16.26 27.78 -4.54
C SER A 564 17.03 27.05 -5.64
N ALA A 565 16.30 26.58 -6.65
CA ALA A 565 16.86 25.98 -7.85
C ALA A 565 16.52 26.84 -9.07
N GLY A 566 17.45 26.95 -10.00
CA GLY A 566 17.29 27.70 -11.25
C GLY A 566 17.59 26.83 -12.47
N GLU A 567 17.16 27.28 -13.64
CA GLU A 567 17.51 26.65 -14.91
C GLU A 567 18.99 26.95 -15.23
N SER A 568 19.77 25.94 -15.59
CA SER A 568 21.17 26.14 -16.02
C SER A 568 21.23 26.14 -17.54
N GLN A 569 21.88 27.14 -18.16
CA GLN A 569 22.20 27.09 -19.58
C GLN A 569 23.15 25.92 -19.85
N SER A 570 22.63 24.79 -20.32
CA SER A 570 23.45 23.75 -20.93
C SER A 570 23.82 24.18 -22.35
N SER A 571 24.81 25.05 -22.50
CA SER A 571 25.44 25.26 -23.80
C SER A 571 26.35 24.06 -24.11
N GLY A 572 25.84 23.13 -24.94
CA GLY A 572 26.65 22.30 -25.83
C GLY A 572 27.32 21.05 -25.26
N GLY A 573 26.75 19.88 -25.58
CA GLY A 573 27.48 18.67 -25.96
C GLY A 573 28.15 17.85 -24.85
N GLY A 574 27.52 16.75 -24.43
CA GLY A 574 28.20 15.67 -23.69
C GLY A 574 27.27 14.89 -22.78
N SER A 575 26.88 13.70 -23.21
CA SER A 575 26.09 12.74 -22.45
C SER A 575 26.80 12.26 -21.18
N GLN A 576 26.43 12.81 -20.03
CA GLN A 576 26.48 12.19 -18.69
C GLN A 576 25.64 13.05 -17.74
N PRO A 577 24.83 12.48 -16.83
CA PRO A 577 24.07 13.28 -15.88
C PRO A 577 25.04 13.83 -14.83
N PRO A 578 25.23 15.16 -14.72
CA PRO A 578 26.00 15.68 -13.60
C PRO A 578 25.04 15.79 -12.42
N GLY A 579 25.13 14.83 -11.50
CA GLY A 579 24.70 15.01 -10.12
C GLY A 579 25.67 15.97 -9.44
N HIS A 580 25.58 17.26 -9.75
CA HIS A 580 26.23 18.33 -9.01
C HIS A 580 25.13 19.16 -8.37
N GLU A 581 24.89 18.93 -7.07
CA GLU A 581 24.30 19.94 -6.20
C GLU A 581 25.25 21.14 -6.21
N LEU A 582 24.96 22.12 -7.04
CA LEU A 582 25.45 23.48 -6.82
C LEU A 582 24.75 23.95 -5.54
N GLU A 583 25.49 24.05 -4.43
CA GLU A 583 25.06 24.85 -3.28
C GLU A 583 24.72 26.24 -3.83
N GLY A 584 23.42 26.50 -4.03
CA GLY A 584 22.92 27.84 -4.30
C GLY A 584 23.30 28.76 -3.12
N PRO A 585 23.39 30.08 -3.35
CA PRO A 585 23.78 31.01 -2.30
C PRO A 585 22.90 30.80 -1.07
N ARG A 586 23.52 30.57 0.10
CA ARG A 586 22.82 30.60 1.39
C ARG A 586 22.36 32.03 1.62
N VAL A 587 21.15 32.34 1.18
CA VAL A 587 20.55 33.65 1.40
C VAL A 587 20.12 33.70 2.88
N GLY A 588 21.00 34.24 3.71
CA GLY A 588 20.65 34.62 5.08
C GLY A 588 19.63 35.74 5.04
N LEU A 589 18.41 35.47 5.49
CA LEU A 589 17.42 36.53 5.71
C LEU A 589 17.89 37.39 6.90
N PRO A 590 17.83 38.73 6.81
CA PRO A 590 18.11 39.58 7.98
C PRO A 590 17.08 39.31 9.08
N GLY A 591 17.58 39.16 10.32
CA GLY A 591 16.81 38.78 11.52
C GLY A 591 15.74 39.78 11.97
#